data_AF-A0A970H4Y8-F1
#
_entry.id   AF-A0A970H4Y8-F1
#
_cell.length_a   1.000
_cell.length_b   1.000
_cell.length_c   1.000
_cell.angle_alpha   90.00
_cell.angle_beta   90.00
_cell.angle_gamma   90.00
#
_symmetry.space_group_name_H-M   'P 1'
#
loop_
_entity.id
_entity.type
_entity.pdbx_description
1 polymer ?
#
loop_
_entity_poly.entity_id
_entity_poly.type
_entity_poly.pdbx_seq_one_letter_code
_entity_poly.pdbx_strand_id
1 'polypeptide(L)'
;MQAFLDESTKNFNTENIEEMIEDTRQAVADPEKFFAENKDIMEQYLAYRRSDEYKNSPAYKLQILLKEFHQASGYYDIFIPAMKRLSPAYAEYYKQLEAANKKFLTLYPEVAQQLNLIHLDFPALKNNF
;
A
#
# COMPACT_ATOMS: atom_id res chain seq x y z
N MET A 1 -3.01 21.06 5.74
CA MET A 1 -2.17 19.84 5.66
C MET A 1 -1.57 19.54 7.02
N GLN A 2 -0.78 20.43 7.62
CA GLN A 2 -0.19 20.22 8.96
C GLN A 2 -1.22 19.78 10.02
N ALA A 3 -2.28 20.55 10.24
CA ALA A 3 -3.32 20.21 11.22
C ALA A 3 -3.99 18.84 10.99
N PHE A 4 -4.12 18.41 9.72
CA PHE A 4 -4.65 17.09 9.38
C PHE A 4 -3.67 15.97 9.76
N LEU A 5 -2.37 16.18 9.52
CA LEU A 5 -1.32 15.25 9.93
C LEU A 5 -1.26 15.15 11.46
N ASP A 6 -1.21 16.29 12.15
CA ASP A 6 -1.14 16.34 13.62
C ASP A 6 -2.31 15.59 14.26
N GLU A 7 -3.53 15.79 13.76
CA GLU A 7 -4.71 15.08 14.25
C GLU A 7 -4.66 13.58 13.92
N SER A 8 -4.23 13.22 12.71
CA SER A 8 -4.15 11.82 12.27
C SER A 8 -3.11 11.02 13.04
N THR A 9 -2.04 11.65 13.52
CA THR A 9 -0.96 10.99 14.27
C THR A 9 -1.03 11.20 15.78
N LYS A 10 -2.05 11.91 16.27
CA LYS A 10 -2.16 12.31 17.68
C LYS A 10 -2.09 11.15 18.67
N ASN A 11 -2.58 9.98 18.27
CA ASN A 11 -2.63 8.78 19.10
C ASN A 11 -1.60 7.72 18.68
N PHE A 12 -0.65 8.04 17.81
CA PHE A 12 0.37 7.06 17.39
C PHE A 12 1.45 6.96 18.46
N ASN A 13 1.59 5.78 19.06
CA ASN A 13 2.71 5.42 19.92
C ASN A 13 3.44 4.17 19.38
N THR A 14 4.54 3.79 20.01
CA THR A 14 5.35 2.63 19.56
C THR A 14 4.58 1.32 19.59
N GLU A 15 3.72 1.11 20.60
CA GLU A 15 2.91 -0.11 20.72
C GLU A 15 1.93 -0.22 19.55
N ASN A 16 1.27 0.89 19.17
CA ASN A 16 0.40 0.93 18.00
C ASN A 16 1.16 0.62 16.70
N ILE A 17 2.41 1.08 16.59
CA ILE A 17 3.24 0.82 15.42
C ILE A 17 3.63 -0.66 15.34
N GLU A 18 3.99 -1.28 16.47
CA GLU A 18 4.35 -2.69 16.53
C GLU A 18 3.17 -3.60 16.19
N GLU A 19 1.98 -3.30 16.73
CA GLU A 19 0.73 -3.99 16.41
C GLU A 19 0.41 -3.89 14.91
N MET A 20 0.43 -2.68 14.35
CA MET A 20 0.22 -2.46 12.91
C MET A 20 1.21 -3.24 12.03
N ILE A 21 2.48 -3.33 12.45
CA ILE A 21 3.50 -4.10 11.73
C ILE A 21 3.19 -5.60 11.77
N GLU A 22 2.79 -6.13 12.92
CA GLU A 22 2.42 -7.55 13.05
C GLU A 22 1.16 -7.88 12.26
N ASP A 23 0.11 -7.07 12.35
CA ASP A 23 -1.12 -7.24 11.56
C ASP A 23 -0.83 -7.25 10.06
N THR A 24 0.02 -6.31 9.61
CA THR A 24 0.46 -6.25 8.21
C THR A 24 1.22 -7.51 7.82
N ARG A 25 2.10 -8.01 8.69
CA ARG A 25 2.87 -9.24 8.44
C ARG A 25 1.94 -10.46 8.30
N GLN A 26 0.93 -10.58 9.16
CA GLN A 26 -0.04 -11.67 9.09
C GLN A 26 -0.90 -11.59 7.83
N ALA A 27 -1.39 -10.40 7.47
CA ALA A 27 -2.16 -10.18 6.25
C ALA A 27 -1.36 -10.52 4.98
N VAL A 28 -0.06 -10.27 4.99
CA VAL A 28 0.83 -10.59 3.87
C VAL A 28 1.20 -12.08 3.81
N ALA A 29 1.30 -12.74 4.96
CA ALA A 29 1.60 -14.17 5.04
C ALA A 29 0.44 -15.04 4.53
N ASP A 30 -0.81 -14.64 4.79
CA ASP A 30 -2.01 -15.33 4.30
C ASP A 30 -3.05 -14.32 3.76
N PRO A 31 -2.83 -13.79 2.54
CA PRO A 31 -3.70 -12.77 1.97
C PRO A 31 -5.10 -13.30 1.67
N GLU A 32 -5.24 -14.59 1.34
CA GLU A 32 -6.55 -15.18 1.02
C GLU A 32 -7.43 -15.25 2.27
N LYS A 33 -6.87 -15.71 3.39
CA LYS A 33 -7.57 -15.68 4.68
C LYS A 33 -7.92 -14.26 5.09
N PHE A 34 -6.96 -13.33 4.99
CA PHE A 34 -7.20 -11.92 5.33
C PHE A 34 -8.37 -11.32 4.55
N PHE A 35 -8.41 -11.51 3.22
CA PHE A 35 -9.51 -10.98 2.41
C PHE A 35 -10.84 -11.67 2.67
N ALA A 36 -10.84 -12.98 3.01
CA ALA A 36 -12.06 -13.69 3.37
C ALA A 36 -12.64 -13.18 4.69
N GLU A 37 -11.81 -12.99 5.71
CA GLU A 37 -12.22 -12.52 7.04
C GLU A 37 -12.64 -11.04 7.04
N ASN A 38 -12.06 -10.23 6.14
CA ASN A 38 -12.28 -8.78 6.09
C ASN A 38 -13.12 -8.32 4.89
N LYS A 39 -13.80 -9.23 4.19
CA LYS A 39 -14.49 -8.95 2.92
C LYS A 39 -15.43 -7.74 2.99
N ASP A 40 -16.32 -7.70 3.97
CA ASP A 40 -17.35 -6.64 4.07
C ASP A 40 -16.71 -5.26 4.32
N ILE A 41 -15.66 -5.22 5.16
CA ILE A 41 -14.91 -3.99 5.45
C ILE A 41 -14.13 -3.55 4.20
N MET A 42 -13.53 -4.50 3.46
CA MET A 42 -12.81 -4.21 2.23
C MET A 42 -13.73 -3.63 1.15
N GLU A 43 -14.92 -4.18 0.96
CA GLU A 43 -15.90 -3.66 -0.01
C GLU A 43 -16.34 -2.23 0.34
N GLN A 44 -16.65 -1.97 1.61
CA GLN A 44 -16.99 -0.63 2.10
C GLN A 44 -15.84 0.36 1.91
N TYR A 45 -14.62 -0.06 2.25
CA TYR A 45 -13.42 0.73 2.06
C TYR A 45 -13.22 1.09 0.59
N LEU A 46 -13.29 0.10 -0.31
CA LEU A 46 -13.15 0.32 -1.74
C LEU A 46 -14.25 1.22 -2.31
N ALA A 47 -15.48 1.12 -1.82
CA ALA A 47 -16.56 2.03 -2.20
C ALA A 47 -16.27 3.47 -1.73
N TYR A 48 -15.84 3.64 -0.47
CA TYR A 48 -15.43 4.94 0.06
C TYR A 48 -14.27 5.55 -0.73
N ARG A 49 -13.24 4.77 -1.09
CA ARG A 49 -12.10 5.25 -1.90
C ARG A 49 -12.51 5.78 -3.29
N ARG A 50 -13.68 5.41 -3.80
CA ARG A 50 -14.22 5.90 -5.08
C ARG A 50 -15.10 7.14 -4.94
N SER A 51 -15.58 7.42 -3.73
CA SER A 51 -16.54 8.47 -3.47
C SER A 51 -15.93 9.86 -3.69
N ASP A 52 -16.78 10.83 -3.99
CA ASP A 52 -16.36 12.22 -4.06
C ASP A 52 -15.96 12.76 -2.68
N GLU A 53 -16.52 12.21 -1.60
CA GLU A 53 -16.12 12.51 -0.23
C GLU A 53 -14.62 12.21 -0.04
N TYR A 54 -14.17 11.02 -0.44
CA TYR A 54 -12.75 10.69 -0.34
C TYR A 54 -11.89 11.55 -1.28
N LYS A 55 -12.29 11.72 -2.55
CA LYS A 55 -11.52 12.52 -3.51
C LYS A 55 -11.37 13.99 -3.12
N ASN A 56 -12.33 14.54 -2.37
CA ASN A 56 -12.27 15.90 -1.84
C ASN A 56 -11.60 15.97 -0.45
N SER A 57 -11.19 14.84 0.13
CA SER A 57 -10.59 14.78 1.46
C SER A 57 -9.13 15.23 1.48
N PRO A 58 -8.64 15.73 2.64
CA PRO A 58 -7.21 15.95 2.86
C PRO A 58 -6.36 14.67 2.70
N ALA A 59 -6.92 13.50 3.01
CA ALA A 59 -6.25 12.22 2.89
C ALA A 59 -5.92 11.88 1.43
N TYR A 60 -6.85 12.12 0.51
CA TYR A 60 -6.59 11.94 -0.92
C TYR A 60 -5.52 12.90 -1.43
N LYS A 61 -5.58 14.18 -1.02
CA LYS A 61 -4.53 15.16 -1.36
C LYS A 61 -3.15 14.72 -0.85
N LEU A 62 -3.07 14.22 0.38
CA LEU A 62 -1.83 13.68 0.94
C LEU A 62 -1.33 12.47 0.14
N GLN A 63 -2.22 11.56 -0.26
CA GLN A 63 -1.87 10.40 -1.07
C GLN A 63 -1.21 10.81 -2.40
N ILE A 64 -1.79 11.79 -3.09
CA ILE A 64 -1.24 12.29 -4.37
C ILE A 64 0.14 12.91 -4.16
N LEU A 65 0.31 13.76 -3.15
CA LEU A 65 1.60 14.40 -2.85
C LEU A 65 2.70 13.39 -2.50
N LEU A 66 2.39 12.37 -1.69
CA LEU A 66 3.33 11.31 -1.34
C LEU A 66 3.73 10.50 -2.57
N LYS A 67 2.77 10.21 -3.45
CA LYS A 67 3.03 9.50 -4.71
C LYS A 67 4.00 10.28 -5.60
N GLU A 68 3.72 11.56 -5.84
CA GLU A 68 4.58 12.44 -6.64
C GLU A 68 5.98 12.55 -6.02
N PHE A 69 6.06 12.69 -4.70
CA PHE A 69 7.33 12.71 -3.98
C PHE A 69 8.13 11.41 -4.14
N HIS A 70 7.50 10.24 -3.98
CA HIS A 70 8.17 8.95 -4.16
C HIS A 70 8.68 8.76 -5.59
N GLN A 71 7.91 9.20 -6.58
CA GLN A 71 8.33 9.16 -7.98
C GLN A 71 9.53 10.09 -8.23
N ALA A 72 9.46 11.33 -7.78
CA ALA A 72 10.50 12.33 -8.01
C ALA A 72 11.80 12.05 -7.21
N SER A 73 11.70 11.40 -6.06
CA SER A 73 12.85 11.09 -5.19
C SER A 73 13.63 9.84 -5.59
N GLY A 74 13.13 9.06 -6.56
CA GLY A 74 13.71 7.76 -6.91
C GLY A 74 13.42 6.67 -5.86
N TYR A 75 12.37 6.83 -5.05
CA TYR A 75 11.99 5.83 -4.05
C TYR A 75 11.75 4.46 -4.69
N TYR A 76 11.02 4.44 -5.81
CA TYR A 76 10.69 3.20 -6.51
C TYR A 76 11.86 2.63 -7.32
N ASP A 77 12.61 3.49 -8.02
CA ASP A 77 13.63 3.05 -8.98
C ASP A 77 15.04 2.88 -8.38
N ILE A 78 15.31 3.54 -7.25
CA ILE A 78 16.63 3.53 -6.58
C ILE A 78 16.53 2.91 -5.20
N PHE A 79 15.68 3.45 -4.31
CA PHE A 79 15.66 3.05 -2.91
C PHE A 79 15.19 1.61 -2.69
N ILE A 80 14.01 1.23 -3.21
CA ILE A 80 13.50 -0.15 -3.06
C ILE A 80 14.48 -1.19 -3.65
N PRO A 81 15.00 -1.05 -4.88
CA PRO A 81 15.99 -1.98 -5.41
C PRO A 81 17.27 -2.07 -4.57
N ALA A 82 17.77 -0.94 -4.05
CA ALA A 82 18.91 -0.94 -3.15
C ALA A 82 18.61 -1.71 -1.85
N MET A 83 17.44 -1.48 -1.24
CA MET A 83 17.01 -2.20 -0.03
C MET A 83 16.91 -3.71 -0.24
N LYS A 84 16.36 -4.15 -1.39
CA LYS A 84 16.31 -5.59 -1.75
C LYS A 84 17.72 -6.19 -1.91
N ARG A 85 18.71 -5.43 -2.39
CA ARG A 85 20.10 -5.89 -2.50
C ARG A 85 20.82 -5.94 -1.16
N LEU A 86 20.57 -4.97 -0.29
CA LEU A 86 21.25 -4.82 0.99
C LEU A 86 20.70 -5.76 2.08
N SER A 87 19.44 -6.19 1.98
CA SER A 87 18.79 -7.02 2.97
C SER A 87 18.04 -8.20 2.33
N PRO A 88 18.55 -9.44 2.47
CA PRO A 88 17.84 -10.64 2.02
C PRO A 88 16.46 -10.80 2.68
N ALA A 89 16.34 -10.45 3.97
CA ALA A 89 15.06 -10.48 4.68
C ALA A 89 14.05 -9.50 4.09
N TYR A 90 14.49 -8.29 3.73
CA TYR A 90 13.63 -7.32 3.06
C TYR A 90 13.24 -7.80 1.66
N ALA A 91 14.17 -8.40 0.91
CA ALA A 91 13.86 -8.96 -0.41
C ALA A 91 12.80 -10.06 -0.35
N GLU A 92 12.87 -10.95 0.64
CA GLU A 92 11.87 -12.00 0.82
C GLU A 92 10.52 -11.43 1.27
N TYR A 93 10.50 -10.50 2.23
CA TYR A 93 9.28 -9.78 2.61
C TYR A 93 8.65 -9.07 1.40
N TYR A 94 9.47 -8.43 0.57
CA TYR A 94 9.01 -7.74 -0.64
C TYR A 94 8.33 -8.71 -1.63
N LYS A 95 8.89 -9.91 -1.79
CA LYS A 95 8.30 -10.94 -2.66
C LYS A 95 6.94 -11.41 -2.14
N GLN A 96 6.76 -11.51 -0.82
CA GLN A 96 5.47 -11.84 -0.22
C GLN A 96 4.44 -10.71 -0.46
N LEU A 97 4.85 -9.44 -0.33
CA LEU A 97 4.02 -8.29 -0.69
C LEU A 97 3.58 -8.34 -2.17
N GLU A 98 4.49 -8.65 -3.09
CA GLU A 98 4.15 -8.79 -4.52
C GLU A 98 3.14 -9.93 -4.76
N ALA A 99 3.28 -11.05 -4.06
CA ALA A 99 2.34 -12.18 -4.14
C ALA A 99 0.96 -11.81 -3.57
N ALA A 100 0.91 -11.17 -2.41
CA ALA A 100 -0.33 -10.69 -1.80
C ALA A 100 -1.05 -9.67 -2.69
N ASN A 101 -0.30 -8.73 -3.29
CA ASN A 101 -0.85 -7.75 -4.21
C ASN A 101 -1.45 -8.41 -5.48
N LYS A 102 -0.81 -9.45 -6.02
CA LYS A 102 -1.38 -10.22 -7.14
C LYS A 102 -2.72 -10.84 -6.77
N LYS A 103 -2.83 -11.44 -5.57
CA LYS A 103 -4.09 -12.02 -5.07
C LYS A 103 -5.17 -10.97 -4.90
N PHE A 104 -4.82 -9.82 -4.32
CA PHE A 104 -5.72 -8.68 -4.18
C PHE A 104 -6.28 -8.21 -5.53
N LEU A 105 -5.43 -8.03 -6.53
CA LEU A 105 -5.85 -7.61 -7.88
C LEU A 105 -6.70 -8.65 -8.60
N THR A 106 -6.50 -9.95 -8.32
CA THR A 106 -7.38 -11.01 -8.84
C THR A 106 -8.77 -10.96 -8.21
N LEU A 107 -8.86 -10.67 -6.91
CA LEU A 107 -10.14 -10.59 -6.19
C LEU A 107 -10.91 -9.31 -6.49
N TYR A 108 -10.21 -8.20 -6.72
CA TYR A 108 -10.79 -6.87 -6.95
C TYR A 108 -10.20 -6.23 -8.22
N PRO A 109 -10.50 -6.77 -9.43
CA PRO A 109 -9.89 -6.32 -10.67
C PRO A 109 -10.20 -4.84 -11.00
N GLU A 110 -11.33 -4.32 -10.52
CA GLU A 110 -11.73 -2.93 -10.71
C GLU A 110 -10.82 -1.95 -9.95
N VAL A 111 -10.10 -2.43 -8.94
CA VAL A 111 -9.15 -1.65 -8.16
C VAL A 111 -7.89 -1.33 -8.96
N ALA A 112 -7.52 -2.19 -9.91
CA ALA A 112 -6.36 -1.98 -10.78
C ALA A 112 -6.44 -0.64 -11.52
N GLN A 113 -7.64 -0.21 -11.93
CA GLN A 113 -7.85 1.05 -12.65
C GLN A 113 -8.02 2.26 -11.71
N GLN A 114 -8.44 2.05 -10.46
CA GLN A 114 -8.89 3.12 -9.58
C GLN A 114 -7.84 3.60 -8.58
N LEU A 115 -7.00 2.70 -8.08
CA LEU A 115 -6.08 3.09 -7.02
C LEU A 115 -4.88 3.89 -7.51
N ASN A 116 -4.61 3.95 -8.81
CA ASN A 116 -3.38 4.52 -9.35
C ASN A 116 -2.13 4.00 -8.58
N LEU A 117 -2.27 2.85 -7.91
CA LEU A 117 -1.23 2.03 -7.29
C LEU A 117 -0.38 1.36 -8.38
N ILE A 118 -0.73 1.58 -9.65
CA ILE A 118 0.08 1.30 -10.84
C ILE A 118 1.33 2.21 -10.91
N HIS A 119 1.67 3.03 -9.91
CA HIS A 119 3.04 3.56 -9.77
C HIS A 119 3.82 2.91 -8.61
N LEU A 120 3.36 1.75 -8.15
CA LEU A 120 4.22 0.57 -8.04
C LEU A 120 4.22 -0.19 -9.39
N ASP A 121 4.15 0.51 -10.54
CA ASP A 121 4.66 -0.03 -11.80
C ASP A 121 6.15 -0.23 -11.56
N PHE A 122 6.56 -1.44 -11.21
CA PHE A 122 7.95 -1.86 -11.29
C PHE A 122 8.28 -1.99 -12.77
N PRO A 123 9.07 -1.07 -13.37
CA PRO A 123 9.50 -1.23 -14.76
C PRO A 123 10.30 -2.54 -14.93
N ALA A 124 10.84 -3.08 -13.84
CA ALA A 124 11.58 -4.32 -13.79
C ALA A 124 10.77 -5.59 -14.10
N LEU A 125 9.43 -5.55 -14.10
CA LEU A 125 8.60 -6.71 -14.44
C LEU A 125 7.98 -6.65 -15.85
N LYS A 126 8.14 -5.54 -16.58
CA LYS A 126 7.73 -5.45 -18.00
C LYS A 126 8.77 -6.03 -18.98
N ASN A 127 9.94 -6.45 -18.49
CA ASN A 127 11.06 -6.93 -19.31
C ASN A 127 11.43 -8.42 -19.07
N ASN A 128 10.57 -9.21 -18.41
CA ASN A 128 10.85 -10.63 -18.15
C ASN A 128 9.67 -11.58 -18.46
N PHE A 129 8.78 -11.17 -19.37
CA PHE A 129 7.91 -12.07 -20.13
C PHE A 129 7.83 -11.59 -21.58
#